data_AF-A0A4Z0L4U7-F1
#
_entry.id   AF-A0A4Z0L4U7-F1
#
_cell.length_a   1.000
_cell.length_b   1.000
_cell.length_c   1.000
_cell.angle_alpha   90.00
_cell.angle_beta   90.00
_cell.angle_gamma   90.00
#
_symmetry.space_group_name_H-M   'P 1'
#
loop_
_entity.id
_entity.type
_entity.pdbx_description
1 polymer ?
#
loop_
_entity_poly.entity_id
_entity_poly.type
_entity_poly.pdbx_seq_one_letter_code
_entity_poly.pdbx_strand_id
1 'polypeptide(L)'
;HYLSDAFSFGGEQKLQLKETDALPGGERANLRIITQNRLALNQITAVLPDESKVIMSSLRQFSGTRPLYTLADDGLLTNNQSGVKYRPNNDSGYYQSINADGSWGDEKLSPGYTVTIGAKNFTRVFTDEGIQKPFFAIFVWTVVFSVLTVVLTVAVGMVLACLVQWEALIGIAIYCVVVILKFYVASFISRIIFKELLHK
;
A
#
# COMPACT_ATOMS: atom_id res chain seq x y z
N HIS A 1 -12.56 -42.46 -7.74
CA HIS A 1 -12.35 -41.15 -8.41
C HIS A 1 -13.69 -40.46 -8.62
N TYR A 2 -13.73 -39.15 -8.88
CA TYR A 2 -14.96 -38.44 -9.20
C TYR A 2 -14.92 -37.95 -10.65
N LEU A 3 -15.98 -38.23 -11.42
CA LEU A 3 -16.09 -37.85 -12.83
C LEU A 3 -17.42 -37.16 -13.07
N SER A 4 -17.41 -36.03 -13.80
CA SER A 4 -18.63 -35.40 -14.29
C SER A 4 -19.02 -35.97 -15.64
N ASP A 5 -20.27 -35.76 -16.04
CA ASP A 5 -20.67 -35.94 -17.43
C ASP A 5 -19.99 -34.88 -18.33
N ALA A 6 -20.04 -35.09 -19.66
CA ALA A 6 -19.45 -34.17 -20.62
C ALA A 6 -20.11 -32.78 -20.55
N PHE A 7 -19.31 -31.73 -20.58
CA PHE A 7 -19.78 -30.34 -20.50
C PHE A 7 -19.04 -29.46 -21.51
N SER A 8 -19.61 -28.29 -21.80
CA SER A 8 -18.99 -27.27 -22.64
C SER A 8 -18.61 -26.05 -21.80
N PHE A 9 -17.52 -25.38 -22.16
CA PHE A 9 -17.12 -24.15 -21.49
C PHE A 9 -18.09 -23.01 -21.81
N GLY A 10 -18.54 -22.31 -20.78
CA GLY A 10 -19.36 -21.10 -20.92
C GLY A 10 -20.34 -20.92 -19.76
N GLY A 11 -20.30 -19.74 -19.14
CA GLY A 11 -21.22 -19.33 -18.08
C GLY A 11 -21.08 -20.10 -16.76
N GLU A 12 -21.89 -19.69 -15.78
CA GLU A 12 -22.04 -20.40 -14.51
C GLU A 12 -22.76 -21.72 -14.73
N GLN A 13 -22.11 -22.82 -14.36
CA GLN A 13 -22.66 -24.17 -14.52
C GLN A 13 -22.39 -25.04 -13.29
N LYS A 14 -23.35 -25.89 -12.97
CA LYS A 14 -23.25 -26.87 -11.88
C LYS A 14 -23.05 -28.26 -12.48
N LEU A 15 -21.94 -28.91 -12.14
CA LEU A 15 -21.62 -30.25 -12.64
C LEU A 15 -21.77 -31.27 -11.53
N GLN A 16 -22.67 -32.23 -11.70
CA GLN A 16 -22.79 -33.35 -10.77
C GLN A 16 -21.66 -34.35 -11.01
N LEU A 17 -20.89 -34.64 -9.97
CA LEU A 17 -19.84 -35.65 -9.98
C LEU A 17 -20.42 -37.00 -9.55
N LYS A 18 -20.02 -38.06 -10.27
CA LYS A 18 -20.31 -39.45 -9.93
C LYS A 18 -19.02 -40.11 -9.46
N GLU A 19 -19.13 -40.93 -8.42
CA GLU A 19 -18.02 -41.78 -8.00
C GLU A 19 -17.81 -42.87 -9.04
N THR A 20 -16.56 -43.05 -9.46
CA THR A 20 -16.17 -44.06 -10.44
C THR A 20 -14.76 -44.55 -10.16
N ASP A 21 -14.54 -45.85 -10.35
CA ASP A 21 -13.22 -46.46 -10.31
C ASP A 21 -12.50 -46.40 -11.66
N ALA A 22 -13.21 -46.03 -12.73
CA ALA A 22 -12.65 -45.90 -14.07
C ALA A 22 -11.95 -44.55 -14.26
N LEU A 23 -10.80 -44.57 -14.92
CA LEU A 23 -10.13 -43.35 -15.38
C LEU A 23 -10.86 -42.76 -16.58
N PRO A 24 -10.86 -41.42 -16.76
CA PRO A 24 -11.40 -40.80 -17.96
C PRO A 24 -10.66 -41.29 -19.21
N GLY A 25 -11.40 -41.57 -20.28
CA GLY A 25 -10.83 -42.11 -21.53
C GLY A 25 -10.02 -41.10 -22.36
N GLY A 26 -10.02 -39.81 -21.99
CA GLY A 26 -9.26 -38.76 -22.68
C GLY A 26 -7.93 -38.45 -22.02
N GLU A 27 -6.96 -37.96 -22.81
CA GLU A 27 -5.67 -37.48 -22.29
C GLU A 27 -5.86 -36.21 -21.42
N ARG A 28 -5.08 -36.11 -20.35
CA ARG A 28 -5.13 -34.95 -19.45
C ARG A 28 -4.65 -33.69 -20.17
N ALA A 29 -5.50 -32.66 -20.20
CA ALA A 29 -5.16 -31.37 -20.80
C ALA A 29 -3.92 -30.72 -20.14
N ASN A 30 -3.10 -30.05 -20.97
CA ASN A 30 -1.91 -29.36 -20.49
C ASN A 30 -2.25 -28.03 -19.78
N LEU A 31 -1.25 -27.45 -19.09
CA LEU A 31 -1.43 -26.21 -18.32
C LEU A 31 -1.83 -25.01 -19.19
N ARG A 32 -1.44 -24.98 -20.46
CA ARG A 32 -1.78 -23.92 -21.41
C ARG A 32 -3.27 -23.89 -21.70
N ILE A 33 -3.87 -25.05 -21.99
CA ILE A 33 -5.31 -25.18 -22.26
C ILE A 33 -6.13 -24.80 -21.02
N ILE A 34 -5.71 -25.24 -19.83
CA ILE A 34 -6.36 -24.88 -18.56
C ILE A 34 -6.32 -23.36 -18.35
N THR A 35 -5.16 -22.74 -18.60
CA THR A 35 -4.98 -21.28 -18.43
C THR A 35 -5.82 -20.47 -19.42
N GLN A 36 -5.97 -20.96 -20.66
CA GLN A 36 -6.81 -20.34 -21.68
C GLN A 36 -8.30 -20.36 -21.28
N ASN A 37 -8.76 -21.45 -20.65
CA ASN A 37 -10.16 -21.63 -20.25
C ASN A 37 -10.43 -21.28 -18.78
N ARG A 38 -9.47 -20.64 -18.08
CA ARG A 38 -9.53 -20.40 -16.62
C ARG A 38 -10.79 -19.67 -16.16
N LEU A 39 -11.30 -18.73 -16.96
CA LEU A 39 -12.47 -17.93 -16.61
C LEU A 39 -13.72 -18.82 -16.59
N ALA A 40 -13.90 -19.66 -17.62
CA ALA A 40 -14.99 -20.61 -17.68
C ALA A 40 -14.86 -21.67 -16.58
N LEU A 41 -13.64 -22.18 -16.33
CA LEU A 41 -13.39 -23.16 -15.26
C LEU A 41 -13.68 -22.60 -13.85
N ASN A 42 -13.39 -21.32 -13.60
CA ASN A 42 -13.73 -20.66 -12.32
C ASN A 42 -15.25 -20.52 -12.09
N GLN A 43 -16.05 -20.54 -13.16
CA GLN A 43 -17.51 -20.46 -13.09
C GLN A 43 -18.17 -21.83 -12.88
N ILE A 44 -17.40 -22.92 -12.89
CA ILE A 44 -17.89 -24.27 -12.64
C ILE A 44 -17.97 -24.52 -11.15
N THR A 45 -19.18 -24.87 -10.69
CA THR A 45 -19.40 -25.44 -9.36
C THR A 45 -19.61 -26.94 -9.50
N ALA A 46 -18.64 -27.76 -9.08
CA ALA A 46 -18.82 -29.19 -9.08
C ALA A 46 -19.48 -29.64 -7.77
N VAL A 47 -20.47 -30.53 -7.86
CA VAL A 47 -21.26 -31.06 -6.74
C VAL A 47 -20.90 -32.52 -6.58
N LEU A 48 -20.34 -32.89 -5.43
CA LEU A 48 -20.00 -34.28 -5.11
C LEU A 48 -21.25 -35.11 -4.77
N PRO A 49 -21.15 -36.46 -4.72
CA PRO A 49 -22.25 -37.32 -4.29
C PRO A 49 -22.77 -37.05 -2.87
N ASP A 50 -21.96 -36.43 -2.02
CA ASP A 50 -22.31 -35.99 -0.66
C ASP A 50 -22.95 -34.59 -0.60
N GLU A 51 -23.36 -34.05 -1.75
CA GLU A 51 -23.87 -32.69 -1.97
C GLU A 51 -22.86 -31.56 -1.68
N SER A 52 -21.61 -31.88 -1.36
CA SER A 52 -20.58 -30.87 -1.14
C SER A 52 -20.23 -30.16 -2.45
N LYS A 53 -20.13 -28.84 -2.39
CA LYS A 53 -19.79 -27.98 -3.53
C LYS A 53 -18.31 -27.68 -3.51
N VAL A 54 -17.65 -27.93 -4.63
CA VAL A 54 -16.24 -27.58 -4.84
C VAL A 54 -16.10 -26.67 -6.05
N ILE A 55 -15.26 -25.65 -5.90
CA ILE A 55 -14.93 -24.67 -6.94
C ILE A 55 -13.43 -24.72 -7.22
N MET A 56 -13.00 -24.16 -8.34
CA MET A 56 -11.57 -24.11 -8.68
C MET A 56 -10.84 -23.17 -7.69
N SER A 57 -9.95 -23.71 -6.86
CA SER A 57 -9.12 -22.92 -5.93
C SER A 57 -7.73 -22.62 -6.51
N SER A 58 -7.25 -23.49 -7.40
CA SER A 58 -6.03 -23.30 -8.18
C SER A 58 -6.15 -23.95 -9.54
N LEU A 59 -5.21 -23.66 -10.46
CA LEU A 59 -5.17 -24.26 -11.80
C LEU A 59 -5.06 -25.81 -11.80
N ARG A 60 -4.79 -26.42 -10.64
CA ARG A 60 -4.64 -27.88 -10.52
C ARG A 60 -5.61 -28.52 -9.53
N GLN A 61 -6.41 -27.73 -8.82
CA GLN A 61 -7.18 -28.23 -7.69
C GLN A 61 -8.54 -27.55 -7.58
N PHE A 62 -9.56 -28.37 -7.30
CA PHE A 62 -10.87 -27.93 -6.87
C PHE A 62 -10.98 -28.16 -5.36
N SER A 63 -11.58 -27.22 -4.64
CA SER A 63 -11.75 -27.27 -3.19
C SER A 63 -13.07 -26.63 -2.80
N GLY A 64 -13.61 -27.03 -1.64
CA GLY A 64 -14.79 -26.41 -1.03
C GLY A 64 -14.47 -25.07 -0.38
N THR A 65 -13.74 -24.19 -1.07
CA THR A 65 -13.46 -22.84 -0.56
C THR A 65 -14.77 -22.07 -0.51
N ARG A 66 -15.15 -21.61 0.68
CA ARG A 66 -16.34 -20.79 0.91
C ARG A 66 -15.90 -19.39 1.30
N PRO A 67 -16.67 -18.35 0.95
CA PRO A 67 -16.43 -17.02 1.48
C PRO A 67 -16.34 -17.08 2.99
N LEU A 68 -15.29 -16.50 3.59
CA LEU A 68 -15.15 -16.43 5.04
C LEU A 68 -16.21 -15.50 5.64
N TYR A 69 -16.67 -14.52 4.87
CA TYR A 69 -17.62 -13.51 5.32
C TYR A 69 -18.81 -13.40 4.37
N THR A 70 -19.99 -13.19 4.94
CA THR A 70 -21.21 -12.86 4.22
C THR A 70 -21.67 -11.48 4.63
N LEU A 71 -21.93 -10.62 3.65
CA LEU A 71 -22.50 -9.29 3.87
C LEU A 71 -24.03 -9.41 3.88
N ALA A 72 -24.66 -8.91 4.94
CA ALA A 72 -26.10 -8.76 5.03
C ALA A 72 -26.56 -7.39 4.49
N ASP A 73 -27.85 -7.26 4.17
CA ASP A 73 -28.44 -6.06 3.56
C ASP A 73 -28.34 -4.80 4.44
N ASP A 74 -28.19 -4.99 5.76
CA ASP A 74 -27.98 -3.93 6.76
C ASP A 74 -26.51 -3.48 6.87
N GLY A 75 -25.63 -3.97 5.99
CA GLY A 75 -24.20 -3.67 5.98
C GLY A 75 -23.39 -4.42 7.03
N LEU A 76 -24.00 -5.41 7.70
CA LEU A 76 -23.37 -6.22 8.72
C LEU A 76 -22.64 -7.41 8.08
N LEU A 77 -21.41 -7.63 8.50
CA LEU A 77 -20.52 -8.64 7.95
C LEU A 77 -20.41 -9.79 8.95
N THR A 78 -20.87 -10.99 8.56
CA THR A 78 -20.86 -12.16 9.44
C THR A 78 -19.79 -13.14 9.01
N ASN A 79 -18.95 -13.58 9.96
CA ASN A 79 -17.96 -14.63 9.72
C ASN A 79 -18.64 -16.00 9.68
N ASN A 80 -18.51 -16.71 8.56
CA ASN A 80 -19.13 -18.00 8.31
C ASN A 80 -18.43 -19.17 9.05
N GLN A 81 -17.25 -18.95 9.64
CA GLN A 81 -16.55 -19.93 10.47
C GLN A 81 -16.87 -19.76 11.96
N SER A 82 -16.79 -18.53 12.48
CA SER A 82 -16.97 -18.25 13.91
C SER A 82 -18.39 -17.81 14.28
N GLY A 83 -19.20 -17.37 13.31
CA GLY A 83 -20.51 -16.77 13.54
C GLY A 83 -20.46 -15.34 14.09
N VAL A 84 -19.26 -14.76 14.28
CA VAL A 84 -19.08 -13.40 14.79
C VAL A 84 -19.57 -12.39 13.77
N LYS A 85 -20.27 -11.37 14.26
CA LYS A 85 -20.82 -10.27 13.49
C LYS A 85 -19.93 -9.04 13.61
N TYR A 86 -19.71 -8.36 12.50
CA TYR A 86 -18.87 -7.16 12.43
C TYR A 86 -19.65 -6.02 11.77
N ARG A 87 -19.44 -4.81 12.28
CA ARG A 87 -20.02 -3.57 11.74
C ARG A 87 -18.90 -2.56 11.46
N PRO A 88 -19.02 -1.74 10.40
CA PRO A 88 -18.06 -0.66 10.17
C PRO A 88 -18.08 0.34 11.33
N ASN A 89 -16.93 0.51 12.00
CA ASN A 89 -16.72 1.54 13.00
C ASN A 89 -15.98 2.74 12.38
N ASN A 90 -16.73 3.79 12.03
CA ASN A 90 -16.21 5.00 11.40
C ASN A 90 -15.30 5.85 12.30
N ASP A 91 -15.27 5.60 13.61
CA ASP A 91 -14.35 6.30 14.53
C ASP A 91 -12.93 5.73 14.47
N SER A 92 -12.81 4.42 14.27
CA SER A 92 -11.52 3.73 14.20
C SER A 92 -11.05 3.48 12.77
N GLY A 93 -11.98 3.44 11.80
CA GLY A 93 -11.68 3.05 10.42
C GLY A 93 -11.49 1.55 10.24
N TYR A 94 -12.14 0.73 11.06
CA TYR A 94 -12.08 -0.73 10.96
C TYR A 94 -13.48 -1.34 11.05
N TYR A 95 -13.64 -2.56 10.51
CA TYR A 95 -14.78 -3.39 10.88
C TYR A 95 -14.51 -3.96 12.26
N GLN A 96 -15.40 -3.70 13.21
CA GLN A 96 -15.25 -4.14 14.60
C GLN A 96 -16.36 -5.12 14.95
N SER A 97 -16.02 -6.13 15.75
CA SER A 97 -17.00 -7.11 16.18
C SER A 97 -18.09 -6.45 17.02
N ILE A 98 -19.29 -7.02 16.99
CA ILE A 98 -20.40 -6.60 17.84
C ILE A 98 -20.80 -7.76 18.75
N ASN A 99 -21.08 -7.44 20.00
CA ASN A 99 -21.62 -8.37 20.98
C ASN A 99 -23.14 -8.54 20.80
N ALA A 100 -23.72 -9.53 21.46
CA ALA A 100 -25.16 -9.82 21.37
C ALA A 100 -26.06 -8.68 21.88
N ASP A 101 -25.54 -7.82 22.74
CA ASP A 101 -26.20 -6.61 23.27
C ASP A 101 -26.07 -5.39 22.34
N GLY A 102 -25.35 -5.52 21.22
CA GLY A 102 -25.08 -4.44 20.28
C GLY A 102 -23.91 -3.53 20.67
N SER A 103 -23.19 -3.84 21.75
CA SER A 103 -21.94 -3.14 22.10
C SER A 103 -20.80 -3.53 21.17
N TRP A 104 -19.80 -2.65 21.04
CA TRP A 104 -18.58 -2.94 20.30
C TRP A 104 -17.72 -3.95 21.07
N GLY A 105 -17.34 -5.05 20.42
CA GLY A 105 -16.34 -5.99 20.92
C GLY A 105 -14.92 -5.52 20.63
N ASP A 106 -13.92 -6.24 21.13
CA ASP A 106 -12.50 -5.83 21.01
C ASP A 106 -11.87 -6.20 19.66
N GLU A 107 -12.48 -7.11 18.91
CA GLU A 107 -11.89 -7.65 17.69
C GLU A 107 -12.07 -6.68 16.51
N LYS A 108 -10.96 -6.36 15.83
CA LYS A 108 -10.94 -5.49 14.65
C LYS A 108 -10.42 -6.25 13.44
N LEU A 109 -11.18 -6.24 12.36
CA LEU A 109 -10.80 -6.85 11.10
C LEU A 109 -9.87 -5.92 10.33
N SER A 110 -8.74 -6.47 9.87
CA SER A 110 -7.90 -5.87 8.85
C SER A 110 -8.30 -6.39 7.47
N PRO A 111 -8.28 -5.56 6.41
CA PRO A 111 -7.76 -4.19 6.36
C PRO A 111 -8.74 -3.15 6.93
N GLY A 112 -8.17 -2.03 7.42
CA GLY A 112 -8.95 -0.83 7.75
C GLY A 112 -9.30 -0.01 6.51
N TYR A 113 -10.13 1.02 6.70
CA TYR A 113 -10.53 1.99 5.70
C TYR A 113 -10.33 3.41 6.22
N THR A 114 -10.09 4.35 5.29
CA THR A 114 -9.86 5.75 5.62
C THR A 114 -11.14 6.40 6.14
N VAL A 115 -11.04 7.07 7.29
CA VAL A 115 -12.13 7.80 7.92
C VAL A 115 -11.73 9.24 8.23
N THR A 116 -12.72 10.13 8.24
CA THR A 116 -12.51 11.54 8.58
C THR A 116 -12.31 11.69 10.08
N ILE A 117 -11.08 12.00 10.49
CA ILE A 117 -10.70 12.16 11.92
C ILE A 117 -10.65 13.61 12.40
N GLY A 118 -11.05 14.57 11.57
CA GLY A 118 -11.10 16.00 11.91
C GLY A 118 -9.75 16.54 12.39
N ALA A 119 -9.75 17.26 13.51
CA ALA A 119 -8.55 17.89 14.08
C ALA A 119 -7.68 16.95 14.95
N LYS A 120 -8.04 15.66 15.08
CA LYS A 120 -7.34 14.71 15.99
C LYS A 120 -5.84 14.60 15.71
N ASN A 121 -5.42 14.71 14.45
CA ASN A 121 -4.00 14.70 14.08
C ASN A 121 -3.25 15.94 14.61
N PHE A 122 -3.87 17.11 14.53
CA PHE A 122 -3.25 18.36 15.00
C PHE A 122 -3.15 18.38 16.51
N THR A 123 -4.23 18.03 17.23
CA THR A 123 -4.21 17.96 18.69
C THR A 123 -3.16 16.98 19.18
N ARG A 124 -2.99 15.84 18.51
CA ARG A 124 -1.95 14.85 18.86
C ARG A 124 -0.54 15.44 18.85
N VAL A 125 -0.22 16.30 17.88
CA VAL A 125 1.09 16.98 17.82
C VAL A 125 1.30 17.87 19.05
N PHE A 126 0.25 18.47 19.60
CA PHE A 126 0.31 19.37 20.76
C PHE A 126 0.03 18.71 22.13
N THR A 127 -0.45 17.46 22.16
CA THR A 127 -0.72 16.74 23.41
C THR A 127 0.28 15.61 23.69
N ASP A 128 0.93 15.08 22.64
CA ASP A 128 1.86 13.96 22.76
C ASP A 128 3.29 14.45 23.05
N GLU A 129 3.76 14.29 24.29
CA GLU A 129 5.12 14.70 24.71
C GLU A 129 6.22 14.02 23.90
N GLY A 130 5.98 12.83 23.34
CA GLY A 130 6.94 12.12 22.50
C GLY A 130 7.16 12.80 21.15
N ILE A 131 6.13 13.48 20.62
CA ILE A 131 6.18 14.18 19.34
C ILE A 131 6.62 15.64 19.52
N GLN A 132 6.18 16.30 20.60
CA GLN A 132 6.47 17.72 20.83
C GLN A 132 7.95 18.03 20.98
N LYS A 133 8.68 17.23 21.77
CA LYS A 133 10.10 17.45 22.07
C LYS A 133 10.97 17.49 20.79
N PRO A 134 10.93 16.47 19.91
CA PRO A 134 11.71 16.52 18.67
C PRO A 134 11.17 17.59 17.70
N PHE A 135 9.86 17.82 17.66
CA PHE A 135 9.26 18.82 16.78
C PHE A 135 9.82 20.23 17.05
N PHE A 136 9.84 20.66 18.32
CA PHE A 136 10.35 21.99 18.67
C PHE A 136 11.86 22.11 18.44
N ALA A 137 12.63 21.07 18.76
CA ALA A 137 14.07 21.05 18.51
C ALA A 137 14.39 21.20 17.01
N ILE A 138 13.70 20.45 16.15
CA ILE A 138 13.85 20.55 14.69
C ILE A 138 13.40 21.93 14.21
N PHE A 139 12.27 22.44 14.70
CA PHE A 139 11.77 23.76 14.34
C PHE A 139 12.78 24.86 14.63
N VAL A 140 13.29 24.94 15.87
CA VAL A 140 14.30 25.95 16.24
C VAL A 140 15.56 25.80 15.38
N TRP A 141 16.04 24.57 15.18
CA TRP A 141 17.19 24.33 14.32
C TRP A 141 16.96 24.79 12.88
N THR A 142 15.78 24.51 12.29
CA THR A 142 15.46 24.93 10.92
C THR A 142 15.40 26.45 10.76
N VAL A 143 14.87 27.16 11.76
CA VAL A 143 14.84 28.62 11.77
C VAL A 143 16.26 29.18 11.88
N VAL A 144 17.05 28.72 12.85
CA VAL A 144 18.44 29.16 13.04
C VAL A 144 19.28 28.87 11.79
N PHE A 145 19.17 27.67 11.23
CA PHE A 145 19.89 27.27 10.04
C PHE A 145 19.52 28.13 8.82
N SER A 146 18.23 28.42 8.63
CA SER A 146 17.75 29.25 7.51
C SER A 146 18.24 30.69 7.65
N VAL A 147 18.12 31.29 8.84
CA VAL A 147 18.60 32.65 9.11
C VAL A 147 20.12 32.74 8.90
N LEU A 148 20.87 31.81 9.47
CA LEU A 148 22.32 31.75 9.32
C LEU A 148 22.73 31.62 7.84
N THR A 149 22.04 30.77 7.08
CA THR A 149 22.29 30.57 5.64
C THR A 149 22.01 31.84 4.84
N VAL A 150 20.91 32.54 5.12
CA VAL A 150 20.59 33.80 4.43
C VAL A 150 21.63 34.87 4.75
N VAL A 151 21.99 35.04 6.03
CA VAL A 151 22.98 36.04 6.45
C VAL A 151 24.34 35.77 5.81
N LEU A 152 24.81 34.53 5.83
CA LEU A 152 26.09 34.14 5.23
C LEU A 152 26.09 34.32 3.71
N THR A 153 25.04 33.86 3.02
CA THR A 153 24.97 33.97 1.55
C THR A 153 24.86 35.42 1.09
N VAL A 154 24.11 36.26 1.81
CA VAL A 154 24.01 37.70 1.54
C VAL A 154 25.35 38.40 1.81
N ALA A 155 25.98 38.15 2.96
CA ALA A 155 27.26 38.78 3.30
C ALA A 155 28.35 38.41 2.29
N VAL A 156 28.51 37.12 1.98
CA VAL A 156 29.49 36.64 0.99
C VAL A 156 29.16 37.16 -0.41
N GLY A 157 27.88 37.10 -0.81
CA GLY A 157 27.44 37.57 -2.12
C GLY A 157 27.67 39.07 -2.32
N MET A 158 27.37 39.88 -1.29
CA MET A 158 27.56 41.33 -1.32
C MET A 158 29.05 41.71 -1.40
N VAL A 159 29.90 41.08 -0.59
CA VAL A 159 31.35 41.33 -0.64
C VAL A 159 31.92 40.96 -2.01
N LEU A 160 31.56 39.78 -2.54
CA LEU A 160 31.99 39.36 -3.88
C LEU A 160 31.49 40.32 -4.96
N ALA A 161 30.23 40.79 -4.88
CA ALA A 161 29.68 41.74 -5.84
C ALA A 161 30.45 43.08 -5.82
N CYS A 162 30.76 43.62 -4.64
CA CYS A 162 31.55 44.85 -4.53
C CYS A 162 32.97 44.67 -5.10
N LEU A 163 33.62 43.52 -4.86
CA LEU A 163 34.95 43.22 -5.39
C LEU A 163 34.95 43.08 -6.93
N VAL A 164 33.93 42.43 -7.50
CA VAL A 164 33.78 42.25 -8.95
C VAL A 164 33.43 43.56 -9.67
N GLN A 165 32.97 44.60 -8.95
CA GLN A 165 32.78 45.93 -9.54
C GLN A 165 34.04 46.81 -9.44
N TRP A 166 35.10 46.36 -8.78
CA TRP A 166 36.29 47.18 -8.58
C TRP A 166 37.16 47.23 -9.85
N GLU A 167 37.25 48.41 -10.50
CA GLU A 167 37.98 48.62 -11.76
C GLU A 167 39.49 48.28 -11.71
N ALA A 168 40.09 48.25 -10.52
CA ALA A 168 41.50 47.91 -10.34
C ALA A 168 41.79 46.40 -10.48
N LEU A 169 40.76 45.55 -10.54
CA LEU A 169 40.92 44.10 -10.66
C LEU A 169 41.13 43.67 -12.12
N ILE A 170 42.36 43.31 -12.47
CA ILE A 170 42.67 42.71 -13.77
C ILE A 170 42.16 41.25 -13.77
N GLY A 171 41.26 40.91 -14.71
CA GLY A 171 40.73 39.54 -14.89
C GLY A 171 39.31 39.29 -14.38
N ILE A 172 38.53 40.35 -14.14
CA ILE A 172 37.16 40.32 -13.59
C ILE A 172 36.21 39.32 -14.30
N ALA A 173 36.35 39.14 -15.62
CA ALA A 173 35.54 38.24 -16.42
C ALA A 173 35.73 36.76 -16.01
N ILE A 174 36.96 36.36 -15.67
CA ILE A 174 37.27 34.98 -15.27
C ILE A 174 36.72 34.70 -13.87
N TYR A 175 36.88 35.65 -12.93
CA TYR A 175 36.32 35.53 -11.58
C TYR A 175 34.78 35.41 -11.59
N CYS A 176 34.11 36.18 -12.44
CA CYS A 176 32.66 36.11 -12.61
C CYS A 176 32.20 34.71 -13.07
N VAL A 177 32.84 34.14 -14.08
CA VAL A 177 32.51 32.80 -14.59
C VAL A 177 32.73 31.71 -13.53
N VAL A 178 33.84 31.74 -12.80
CA VAL A 178 34.15 30.73 -11.77
C VAL A 178 33.17 30.77 -10.59
N VAL A 179 32.74 31.96 -10.18
CA VAL A 179 31.77 32.12 -9.09
C VAL A 179 30.39 31.57 -9.48
N ILE A 180 29.94 31.83 -10.71
CA ILE A 180 28.62 31.37 -11.18
C ILE A 180 28.67 29.87 -11.55
N LEU A 181 29.82 29.34 -11.98
CA LEU A 181 29.99 27.91 -12.30
C LEU A 181 29.55 26.99 -11.15
N LYS A 182 29.81 27.38 -9.91
CA LYS A 182 29.37 26.62 -8.72
C LYS A 182 27.85 26.49 -8.62
N PHE A 183 27.10 27.48 -9.11
CA PHE A 183 25.64 27.46 -9.12
C PHE A 183 25.06 26.59 -10.25
N TYR A 184 25.81 26.40 -11.35
CA TYR A 184 25.38 25.58 -12.49
C TYR A 184 25.53 24.07 -12.25
N VAL A 185 26.33 23.65 -11.26
CA VAL A 185 26.42 22.23 -10.88
C VAL A 185 25.16 21.84 -10.11
N ALA A 186 24.51 20.74 -10.52
CA ALA A 186 23.31 20.25 -9.85
C ALA A 186 23.56 20.03 -8.34
N SER A 187 22.73 20.64 -7.50
CA SER A 187 22.91 20.63 -6.04
C SER A 187 22.92 19.22 -5.43
N PHE A 188 22.32 18.24 -6.12
CA PHE A 188 22.34 16.84 -5.72
C PHE A 188 23.75 16.23 -5.76
N ILE A 189 24.50 16.47 -6.85
CA ILE A 189 25.87 15.93 -7.02
C ILE A 189 26.80 16.57 -6.00
N SER A 190 26.68 17.88 -5.80
CA SER A 190 27.46 18.61 -4.79
C SER A 190 27.24 18.06 -3.38
N ARG A 191 25.98 17.79 -2.98
CA ARG A 191 25.67 17.23 -1.65
C ARG A 191 26.34 15.87 -1.42
N ILE A 192 26.37 15.00 -2.43
CA ILE A 192 27.02 13.67 -2.34
C ILE A 192 28.53 13.83 -2.15
N ILE A 193 29.18 14.67 -2.96
CA ILE A 193 30.63 14.92 -2.86
C ILE A 193 30.99 15.46 -1.47
N PHE A 194 30.22 16.42 -0.95
CA PHE A 194 30.45 16.94 0.40
C PHE A 194 30.27 15.88 1.49
N LYS A 195 29.29 14.97 1.33
CA LYS A 195 29.09 13.85 2.26
C LYS A 195 30.32 12.94 2.30
N GLU A 196 30.90 12.61 1.13
CA GLU A 196 32.10 11.77 1.03
C GLU A 196 33.34 12.49 1.57
N LEU A 197 33.52 13.79 1.28
CA LEU A 197 34.66 14.58 1.75
C LEU A 197 34.64 14.83 3.26
N LEU A 198 33.46 14.91 3.87
CA LEU A 198 33.28 15.14 5.31
C LEU A 198 33.01 13.83 6.07
N HIS A 199 33.20 12.67 5.42
CA HIS A 199 33.11 11.39 6.09
C HIS A 199 34.24 11.27 7.12
N LYS A 200 33.88 10.84 8.34
CA LYS A 200 34.83 10.66 9.44
C LYS A 200 35.49 9.29 9.39
#